data_AF-A0A966NXL3-F1
#
_entry.id   AF-A0A966NXL3-F1
#
_cell.length_a   1.000
_cell.length_b   1.000
_cell.length_c   1.000
_cell.angle_alpha   90.00
_cell.angle_beta   90.00
_cell.angle_gamma   90.00
#
_symmetry.space_group_name_H-M   'P 1'
#
loop_
_entity.id
_entity.type
_entity.pdbx_description
1 polymer ?
#
loop_
_entity_poly.entity_id
_entity_poly.type
_entity_poly.pdbx_seq_one_letter_code
_entity_poly.pdbx_strand_id
1 'polypeptide(L)'
;TSCIPGGSAQVASFGSRYQGQSGSANVSNYIADNSGSIGYTEVSFVTDAARAAKGMKAALVRNAAGRYVAPTAAAASASIGGADIDAKGFVTFNYKQTTNTAAYPITAVTYGLGKLAKSSKNDVVREFFTWILETYSPTSAEGLGYAPLSGEMKTKALALVKTISSK
;
A
#
# COMPACT_ATOMS: atom_id res chain seq x y z
N THR A 1 17.24 -17.04 5.28
CA THR A 1 17.96 -15.85 5.78
C THR A 1 16.95 -14.95 6.43
N SER A 2 17.04 -14.72 7.75
CA SER A 2 16.09 -13.83 8.45
C SER A 2 16.22 -12.41 7.89
N CYS A 3 15.12 -11.83 7.44
CA CYS A 3 15.04 -10.46 6.91
C CYS A 3 15.15 -9.38 7.99
N ILE A 4 15.41 -9.77 9.24
CA ILE A 4 15.60 -8.84 10.35
C ILE A 4 17.10 -8.60 10.53
N PRO A 5 17.60 -7.35 10.44
CA PRO A 5 18.97 -7.01 10.78
C PRO A 5 19.35 -7.60 12.16
N GLY A 6 20.41 -8.40 12.22
CA GLY A 6 20.85 -9.10 13.44
C GLY A 6 20.28 -10.53 13.63
N GLY A 7 19.29 -10.94 12.84
CA GLY A 7 18.72 -12.28 12.89
C GLY A 7 17.79 -12.53 14.10
N SER A 8 17.07 -13.65 14.08
CA SER A 8 16.05 -13.98 15.09
C SER A 8 16.61 -14.12 16.51
N ALA A 9 17.85 -14.59 16.65
CA ALA A 9 18.51 -14.72 17.96
C ALA A 9 18.80 -13.36 18.61
N GLN A 10 19.20 -12.36 17.82
CA GLN A 10 19.46 -11.01 18.32
C GLN A 10 18.17 -10.27 18.64
N VAL A 11 17.09 -10.51 17.89
CA VAL A 11 15.75 -10.00 18.25
C VAL A 11 15.27 -10.60 19.57
N ALA A 12 15.46 -11.92 19.75
CA ALA A 12 15.06 -12.62 20.97
C ALA A 12 15.84 -12.14 22.20
N SER A 13 17.11 -11.74 22.04
CA SER A 13 17.93 -11.24 23.17
C SER A 13 17.46 -9.90 23.73
N PHE A 14 16.67 -9.13 22.97
CA PHE A 14 16.02 -7.91 23.46
C PHE A 14 14.79 -8.18 24.34
N GLY A 15 14.42 -9.45 24.56
CA GLY A 15 13.35 -9.86 25.46
C GLY A 15 11.96 -9.40 25.01
N SER A 16 11.09 -9.09 25.98
CA SER A 16 9.69 -8.70 25.72
C SER A 16 9.50 -7.39 24.95
N ARG A 17 10.58 -6.70 24.56
CA ARG A 17 10.56 -5.42 23.84
C ARG A 17 10.20 -5.56 22.36
N TYR A 18 10.29 -6.76 21.80
CA TYR A 18 9.87 -7.06 20.43
C TYR A 18 8.71 -8.04 20.46
N GLN A 19 7.51 -7.56 20.09
CA GLN A 19 6.31 -8.38 20.01
C GLN A 19 5.86 -8.50 18.55
N GLY A 20 5.70 -9.74 18.10
CA GLY A 20 5.09 -10.05 16.81
C GLY A 20 3.59 -10.20 16.95
N GLN A 21 2.84 -9.75 15.94
CA GLN A 21 1.40 -9.95 15.85
C GLN A 21 1.04 -10.54 14.50
N SER A 22 0.00 -11.39 14.47
CA SER A 22 -0.47 -12.03 13.25
C SER A 22 -1.37 -11.06 12.46
N GLY A 23 -0.89 -10.60 11.31
CA GLY A 23 -1.64 -9.72 10.40
C GLY A 23 -1.72 -8.26 10.86
N SER A 24 -1.95 -7.36 9.90
CA SER A 24 -1.91 -5.91 10.12
C SER A 24 -2.92 -5.40 11.13
N ALA A 25 -4.09 -6.03 11.23
CA ALA A 25 -5.12 -5.64 12.20
C ALA A 25 -4.64 -5.83 13.65
N ASN A 26 -4.01 -6.97 13.96
CA ASN A 26 -3.49 -7.23 15.31
C ASN A 26 -2.23 -6.41 15.59
N VAL A 27 -1.36 -6.20 14.60
CA VAL A 27 -0.24 -5.26 14.72
C VAL A 27 -0.76 -3.86 15.08
N SER A 28 -1.79 -3.38 14.39
CA SER A 28 -2.36 -2.05 14.61
C SER A 28 -3.05 -1.93 15.97
N ASN A 29 -3.80 -2.95 16.37
CA ASN A 29 -4.42 -2.99 17.71
C ASN A 29 -3.35 -2.94 18.80
N TYR A 30 -2.29 -3.75 18.67
CA TYR A 30 -1.18 -3.74 19.61
C TYR A 30 -0.50 -2.37 19.70
N ILE A 31 -0.20 -1.74 18.56
CA ILE A 31 0.39 -0.39 18.55
C ILE A 31 -0.55 0.62 19.24
N ALA A 32 -1.86 0.55 18.98
CA ALA A 32 -2.84 1.45 19.56
C ALA A 32 -3.03 1.24 21.08
N ASP A 33 -2.92 0.00 21.55
CA ASP A 33 -3.13 -0.38 22.96
C ASP A 33 -1.87 -0.21 23.83
N ASN A 34 -0.69 -0.15 23.23
CA ASN A 34 0.59 -0.09 23.93
C ASN A 34 1.34 1.20 23.61
N SER A 35 1.11 2.24 24.41
CA SER A 35 1.84 3.51 24.30
C SER A 35 3.36 3.32 24.33
N GLY A 36 4.06 4.01 23.43
CA GLY A 36 5.51 3.87 23.23
C GLY A 36 5.90 2.81 22.19
N SER A 37 4.95 2.03 21.65
CA SER A 37 5.21 1.09 20.56
C SER A 37 5.50 1.80 19.24
N ILE A 38 6.36 1.20 18.43
CA ILE A 38 6.62 1.60 17.04
C ILE A 38 6.44 0.35 16.18
N GLY A 39 5.72 0.49 15.07
CA GLY A 39 5.52 -0.59 14.12
C GLY A 39 5.15 -0.06 12.74
N TYR A 40 4.76 -0.97 11.86
CA TYR A 40 4.32 -0.65 10.49
C TYR A 40 2.92 -1.21 10.28
N THR A 41 2.08 -0.43 9.61
CA THR A 41 0.74 -0.84 9.22
C THR A 41 0.28 -0.04 8.01
N GLU A 42 -0.85 -0.43 7.45
CA GLU A 42 -1.54 0.33 6.42
C GLU A 42 -2.22 1.57 7.04
N VAL A 43 -2.24 2.68 6.29
CA VAL A 43 -2.79 3.98 6.69
C VAL A 43 -4.24 3.89 7.16
N SER A 44 -5.06 3.06 6.52
CA SER A 44 -6.45 2.79 6.87
C SER A 44 -6.62 2.35 8.33
N PHE A 45 -5.65 1.62 8.90
CA PHE A 45 -5.67 1.26 10.31
C PHE A 45 -5.32 2.43 11.23
N VAL A 46 -4.52 3.39 10.76
CA VAL A 46 -4.17 4.60 11.53
C VAL A 46 -5.33 5.59 11.51
N THR A 47 -6.01 5.75 10.38
CA THR A 47 -7.13 6.68 10.21
C THR A 47 -8.46 6.12 10.72
N ASP A 48 -8.52 4.82 11.01
CA ASP A 48 -9.65 4.21 11.70
C ASP A 48 -9.95 4.94 13.01
N ALA A 49 -11.22 5.32 13.20
CA ALA A 49 -11.63 6.18 14.30
C ALA A 49 -11.34 5.56 15.68
N ALA A 50 -11.47 4.23 15.82
CA ALA A 50 -11.25 3.56 17.09
C ALA A 50 -9.77 3.55 17.49
N ARG A 51 -8.85 3.37 16.54
CA ARG A 51 -7.40 3.43 16.80
C ARG A 51 -6.88 4.87 16.90
N ALA A 52 -7.41 5.78 16.09
CA ALA A 52 -7.10 7.21 16.19
C ALA A 52 -7.49 7.76 17.58
N ALA A 53 -8.64 7.35 18.13
CA ALA A 53 -9.07 7.73 19.48
C ALA A 53 -8.12 7.24 20.60
N LYS A 54 -7.35 6.16 20.34
CA LYS A 54 -6.31 5.66 21.25
C LYS A 54 -4.97 6.39 21.09
N GLY A 55 -4.88 7.37 20.19
CA GLY A 55 -3.69 8.17 19.96
C GLY A 55 -2.68 7.54 19.00
N MET A 56 -3.06 6.50 18.25
CA MET A 56 -2.23 5.95 17.17
C MET A 56 -1.99 7.02 16.10
N LYS A 57 -0.73 7.19 15.67
CA LYS A 57 -0.32 8.20 14.69
C LYS A 57 0.62 7.61 13.65
N ALA A 58 0.52 8.11 12.42
CA ALA A 58 1.52 7.85 11.40
C ALA A 58 2.71 8.80 11.55
N ALA A 59 3.92 8.29 11.30
CA ALA A 59 5.11 9.12 11.24
C ALA A 59 5.16 9.93 9.95
N LEU A 60 5.73 11.13 10.01
CA LEU A 60 6.18 11.83 8.81
C LEU A 60 7.54 11.25 8.43
N VAL A 61 7.71 10.83 7.18
CA VAL A 61 8.95 10.20 6.72
C VAL A 61 9.67 11.12 5.76
N ARG A 62 10.99 11.27 5.96
CA ARG A 62 11.83 12.10 5.09
C ARG A 62 12.00 11.42 3.73
N ASN A 63 11.57 12.07 2.66
CA ASN A 63 11.73 11.59 1.29
C ASN A 63 13.09 12.00 0.69
N ALA A 64 13.36 11.56 -0.54
CA ALA A 64 14.63 11.84 -1.24
C ALA A 64 14.87 13.33 -1.55
N ALA A 65 13.81 14.14 -1.60
CA ALA A 65 13.90 15.60 -1.70
C ALA A 65 14.13 16.29 -0.34
N GLY A 66 14.34 15.51 0.73
CA GLY A 66 14.64 16.00 2.06
C GLY A 66 13.43 16.51 2.86
N ARG A 67 12.20 16.28 2.38
CA ARG A 67 10.95 16.73 3.03
C ARG A 67 10.36 15.63 3.90
N TYR A 68 9.88 15.99 5.09
CA TYR A 68 9.08 15.10 5.94
C TYR A 68 7.63 15.14 5.48
N VAL A 69 7.13 14.02 4.96
CA VAL A 69 5.82 13.91 4.31
C VAL A 69 4.93 12.95 5.10
N ALA A 70 3.64 13.26 5.22
CA ALA A 70 2.64 12.39 5.83
C ALA A 70 2.08 11.39 4.80
N PRO A 71 1.64 10.19 5.21
CA PRO A 71 1.10 9.19 4.29
C PRO A 71 -0.35 9.52 3.92
N THR A 72 -0.53 10.35 2.89
CA THR A 72 -1.84 10.69 2.32
C THR A 72 -2.02 10.02 0.97
N ALA A 73 -3.26 9.90 0.50
CA ALA A 73 -3.55 9.41 -0.85
C ALA A 73 -2.77 10.19 -1.93
N ALA A 74 -2.77 11.53 -1.82
CA ALA A 74 -2.01 12.40 -2.72
C ALA A 74 -0.50 12.13 -2.68
N ALA A 75 0.08 11.93 -1.49
CA ALA A 75 1.51 11.65 -1.34
C ALA A 75 1.90 10.25 -1.85
N ALA A 76 1.01 9.26 -1.73
CA ALA A 76 1.18 7.94 -2.33
C ALA A 76 1.12 8.02 -3.86
N SER A 77 0.13 8.74 -4.42
CA SER A 77 0.06 9.01 -5.87
C SER A 77 1.30 9.74 -6.39
N ALA A 78 1.79 10.74 -5.65
CA ALA A 78 3.02 11.45 -5.99
C ALA A 78 4.25 10.54 -5.99
N SER A 79 4.34 9.57 -5.06
CA SER A 79 5.41 8.57 -5.05
C SER A 79 5.37 7.66 -6.28
N ILE A 80 4.17 7.25 -6.69
CA ILE A 80 3.95 6.36 -7.84
C ILE A 80 4.24 7.06 -9.17
N GLY A 81 4.03 8.37 -9.28
CA GLY A 81 4.23 9.12 -10.53
C GLY A 81 5.63 9.04 -11.14
N GLY A 82 6.65 8.66 -10.36
CA GLY A 82 8.01 8.42 -10.85
C GLY A 82 8.38 6.94 -11.09
N ALA A 83 7.43 6.02 -10.93
CA ALA A 83 7.67 4.58 -11.06
C ALA A 83 7.58 4.10 -12.50
N ASP A 84 8.34 3.05 -12.82
CA ASP A 84 8.19 2.29 -14.07
C ASP A 84 7.17 1.15 -13.89
N ILE A 85 6.41 0.86 -14.93
CA ILE A 85 5.37 -0.18 -14.90
C ILE A 85 5.55 -1.06 -16.13
N ASP A 86 5.90 -2.32 -15.91
CA ASP A 86 6.16 -3.26 -17.00
C ASP A 86 4.86 -3.74 -17.69
N ALA A 87 5.01 -4.52 -18.75
CA ALA A 87 3.88 -5.06 -19.52
C ALA A 87 3.01 -6.08 -18.75
N LYS A 88 3.49 -6.59 -17.61
CA LYS A 88 2.73 -7.47 -16.71
C LYS A 88 2.09 -6.69 -15.55
N GLY A 89 2.35 -5.39 -15.46
CA GLY A 89 1.85 -4.51 -14.41
C GLY A 89 2.72 -4.43 -13.17
N PHE A 90 3.91 -5.04 -13.16
CA PHE A 90 4.83 -4.92 -12.03
C PHE A 90 5.41 -3.51 -11.95
N VAL A 91 5.35 -2.93 -10.75
CA VAL A 91 5.78 -1.57 -10.48
C VAL A 91 7.19 -1.57 -9.91
N THR A 92 8.10 -0.89 -10.61
CA THR A 92 9.44 -0.56 -10.11
C THR A 92 9.43 0.86 -9.57
N PHE A 93 9.38 1.00 -8.25
CA PHE A 93 9.36 2.30 -7.59
C PHE A 93 10.71 3.03 -7.73
N ASN A 94 10.64 4.31 -8.09
CA ASN A 94 11.79 5.20 -8.04
C ASN A 94 11.90 5.85 -6.66
N TYR A 95 12.80 5.37 -5.81
CA TYR A 95 13.05 5.94 -4.48
C TYR A 95 14.02 7.13 -4.50
N LYS A 96 14.61 7.48 -5.65
CA LYS A 96 15.63 8.53 -5.79
C LYS A 96 15.06 9.83 -6.39
N GLN A 97 13.77 10.09 -6.17
CA GLN A 97 13.08 11.28 -6.67
C GLN A 97 13.51 12.55 -5.89
N THR A 98 14.71 13.07 -6.15
CA THR A 98 15.32 14.20 -5.41
C THR A 98 14.60 15.53 -5.59
N THR A 99 13.76 15.68 -6.61
CA THR A 99 12.97 16.89 -6.88
C THR A 99 11.51 16.77 -6.42
N ASN A 100 11.03 15.56 -6.10
CA ASN A 100 9.65 15.33 -5.69
C ASN A 100 9.46 15.59 -4.20
N THR A 101 8.97 16.78 -3.87
CA THR A 101 8.77 17.22 -2.47
C THR A 101 7.51 16.66 -1.82
N ALA A 102 6.61 16.03 -2.59
CA ALA A 102 5.31 15.54 -2.13
C ALA A 102 5.23 14.02 -1.93
N ALA A 103 6.19 13.25 -2.45
CA ALA A 103 6.17 11.79 -2.37
C ALA A 103 6.35 11.28 -0.93
N TYR A 104 5.45 10.41 -0.48
CA TYR A 104 5.66 9.60 0.72
C TYR A 104 6.50 8.36 0.38
N PRO A 105 7.65 8.13 1.03
CA PRO A 105 8.64 7.15 0.56
C PRO A 105 8.30 5.69 0.88
N ILE A 106 7.28 5.42 1.71
CA ILE A 106 6.83 4.07 2.05
C ILE A 106 5.45 3.86 1.44
N THR A 107 5.42 3.65 0.12
CA THR A 107 4.20 3.43 -0.66
C THR A 107 4.23 2.03 -1.28
N ALA A 108 3.06 1.39 -1.39
CA ALA A 108 2.89 0.11 -2.06
C ALA A 108 1.69 0.17 -3.02
N VAL A 109 1.67 -0.74 -3.99
CA VAL A 109 0.53 -0.96 -4.89
C VAL A 109 -0.10 -2.32 -4.59
N THR A 110 -1.42 -2.39 -4.65
CA THR A 110 -2.18 -3.64 -4.52
C THR A 110 -2.40 -4.25 -5.89
N TYR A 111 -2.19 -5.57 -6.01
CA TYR A 111 -2.33 -6.31 -7.26
C TYR A 111 -3.62 -7.12 -7.29
N GLY A 112 -4.37 -7.01 -8.39
CA GLY A 112 -5.44 -7.93 -8.76
C GLY A 112 -4.91 -9.03 -9.67
N LEU A 113 -5.13 -10.30 -9.33
CA LEU A 113 -4.73 -11.44 -10.15
C LEU A 113 -5.95 -12.02 -10.88
N GLY A 114 -5.89 -12.07 -12.21
CA GLY A 114 -6.93 -12.63 -13.07
C GLY A 114 -6.40 -13.74 -13.98
N LYS A 115 -7.25 -14.72 -14.30
CA LYS A 115 -6.89 -15.81 -15.23
C LYS A 115 -7.14 -15.38 -16.69
N LEU A 116 -6.22 -15.75 -17.57
CA LEU A 116 -6.36 -15.52 -19.01
C LEU A 116 -7.37 -16.46 -19.67
N ALA A 117 -7.55 -17.66 -19.12
CA ALA A 117 -8.41 -18.70 -19.68
C ALA A 117 -9.87 -18.22 -19.82
N LYS A 118 -10.52 -18.48 -20.95
CA LYS A 118 -11.95 -18.16 -21.14
C LYS A 118 -12.83 -18.94 -20.19
N SER A 119 -13.66 -18.22 -19.43
CA SER A 119 -14.79 -18.78 -18.69
C SER A 119 -15.74 -17.68 -18.24
N SER A 120 -17.02 -18.01 -18.09
CA SER A 120 -18.02 -17.08 -17.54
C SER A 120 -17.62 -16.52 -16.16
N LYS A 121 -16.89 -17.30 -15.34
CA LYS A 121 -16.35 -16.84 -14.06
C LYS A 121 -15.28 -15.75 -14.24
N ASN A 122 -14.39 -15.92 -15.22
CA ASN A 122 -13.33 -14.94 -15.48
C ASN A 122 -13.88 -13.68 -16.16
N ASP A 123 -14.98 -13.77 -16.92
CA ASP A 123 -15.69 -12.61 -17.44
C ASP A 123 -16.23 -11.73 -16.29
N VAL A 124 -16.81 -12.33 -15.26
CA VAL A 124 -17.25 -11.61 -14.05
C VAL A 124 -16.07 -10.96 -13.31
N VAL A 125 -14.91 -11.64 -13.21
CA VAL A 125 -13.70 -11.06 -12.60
C VAL A 125 -13.21 -9.85 -13.40
N ARG A 126 -13.22 -9.92 -14.74
CA ARG A 126 -12.88 -8.79 -15.62
C ARG A 126 -13.82 -7.61 -15.38
N GLU A 127 -15.13 -7.86 -15.33
CA GLU A 127 -16.14 -6.82 -15.07
C GLU A 127 -15.97 -6.20 -13.68
N PHE A 128 -15.73 -7.02 -12.66
CA PHE A 128 -15.48 -6.55 -11.30
C PHE A 128 -14.24 -5.63 -11.22
N PHE A 129 -13.10 -6.03 -11.79
CA PHE A 129 -11.92 -5.16 -11.79
C PHE A 129 -12.10 -3.89 -12.62
N THR A 130 -12.84 -3.97 -13.73
CA THR A 130 -13.21 -2.77 -14.51
C THR A 130 -14.03 -1.82 -13.64
N TRP A 131 -15.07 -2.32 -12.96
CA TRP A 131 -15.90 -1.53 -12.05
C TRP A 131 -15.10 -0.92 -10.88
N ILE A 132 -14.19 -1.69 -10.27
CA ILE A 132 -13.31 -1.19 -9.21
C ILE A 132 -12.47 -0.01 -9.72
N LEU A 133 -11.83 -0.14 -10.88
CA LEU A 133 -10.91 0.87 -11.41
C LEU A 133 -11.62 2.12 -12.00
N GLU A 134 -12.81 1.93 -12.56
CA GLU A 134 -13.54 3.00 -13.24
C GLU A 134 -14.54 3.71 -12.34
N THR A 135 -15.22 2.99 -11.45
CA THR A 135 -16.35 3.50 -10.67
C THR A 135 -16.02 3.59 -9.19
N TYR A 136 -15.70 2.46 -8.53
CA TYR A 136 -15.64 2.40 -7.07
C TYR A 136 -14.41 3.08 -6.47
N SER A 137 -13.21 2.75 -6.96
CA SER A 137 -11.96 3.28 -6.40
C SER A 137 -11.90 4.82 -6.52
N PRO A 138 -12.23 5.44 -7.67
CA PRO A 138 -12.23 6.90 -7.78
C PRO A 138 -13.13 7.62 -6.76
N THR A 139 -14.22 7.00 -6.32
CA THR A 139 -15.18 7.62 -5.37
C THR A 139 -14.89 7.29 -3.92
N SER A 140 -14.34 6.11 -3.63
CA SER A 140 -14.35 5.53 -2.28
C SER A 140 -12.96 5.25 -1.71
N ALA A 141 -11.92 5.17 -2.54
CA ALA A 141 -10.58 4.77 -2.09
C ALA A 141 -10.02 5.70 -1.01
N GLU A 142 -10.12 7.01 -1.21
CA GLU A 142 -9.52 7.99 -0.28
C GLU A 142 -10.16 7.94 1.11
N GLY A 143 -11.49 7.83 1.18
CA GLY A 143 -12.21 7.68 2.45
C GLY A 143 -11.88 6.37 3.19
N LEU A 144 -11.31 5.39 2.49
CA LEU A 144 -10.83 4.13 3.04
C LEU A 144 -9.32 4.12 3.31
N GLY A 145 -8.62 5.24 3.12
CA GLY A 145 -7.17 5.35 3.33
C GLY A 145 -6.30 4.95 2.13
N TYR A 146 -6.89 4.76 0.94
CA TYR A 146 -6.20 4.37 -0.28
C TYR A 146 -6.09 5.51 -1.30
N ALA A 147 -5.08 5.45 -2.16
CA ALA A 147 -5.00 6.29 -3.35
C ALA A 147 -5.70 5.60 -4.54
N PRO A 148 -6.65 6.24 -5.22
CA PRO A 148 -7.19 5.69 -6.46
C PRO A 148 -6.12 5.68 -7.56
N LEU A 149 -6.14 4.65 -8.41
CA LEU A 149 -5.27 4.62 -9.58
C LEU A 149 -5.68 5.73 -10.56
N SER A 150 -4.71 6.44 -11.10
CA SER A 150 -4.90 7.52 -12.07
C SER A 150 -3.81 7.48 -13.16
N GLY A 151 -3.98 8.32 -14.19
CA GLY A 151 -2.99 8.49 -15.25
C GLY A 151 -2.55 7.19 -15.94
N GLU A 152 -1.26 7.06 -16.20
CA GLU A 152 -0.67 5.91 -16.87
C GLU A 152 -0.92 4.59 -16.13
N MET A 153 -0.86 4.59 -14.79
CA MET A 153 -1.08 3.39 -14.00
C MET A 153 -2.50 2.84 -14.17
N LYS A 154 -3.52 3.72 -14.14
CA LYS A 154 -4.91 3.30 -14.41
C LYS A 154 -5.07 2.77 -15.83
N THR A 155 -4.47 3.43 -16.82
CA THR A 155 -4.50 3.00 -18.23
C THR A 155 -3.90 1.60 -18.40
N LYS A 156 -2.73 1.32 -17.82
CA LYS A 156 -2.11 -0.01 -17.87
C LYS A 156 -2.92 -1.06 -17.12
N ALA A 157 -3.46 -0.73 -15.95
CA ALA A 157 -4.32 -1.64 -15.19
C ALA A 157 -5.56 -2.04 -15.99
N LEU A 158 -6.26 -1.09 -16.63
CA LEU A 158 -7.41 -1.37 -17.48
C LEU A 158 -7.04 -2.21 -18.71
N ALA A 159 -5.88 -1.99 -19.31
CA ALA A 159 -5.37 -2.81 -20.40
C ALA A 159 -5.14 -4.27 -19.96
N LEU A 160 -4.54 -4.48 -18.79
CA LEU A 160 -4.35 -5.82 -18.21
C LEU A 160 -5.68 -6.50 -17.87
N VAL A 161 -6.64 -5.76 -17.32
CA VAL A 161 -7.98 -6.29 -17.03
C VAL A 161 -8.65 -6.84 -18.29
N LYS A 162 -8.51 -6.17 -19.45
CA LYS A 162 -9.05 -6.66 -20.73
C LYS A 162 -8.47 -8.01 -21.17
N THR A 163 -7.29 -8.39 -20.67
CA THR A 163 -6.67 -9.69 -20.98
C THR A 163 -7.26 -10.84 -20.17
N ILE A 164 -8.01 -10.56 -19.11
CA ILE A 164 -8.72 -11.58 -18.33
C ILE A 164 -9.80 -12.21 -19.21
N SER A 165 -9.89 -13.55 -19.20
CA SER A 165 -10.82 -14.31 -20.04
C SER A 165 -10.61 -14.11 -21.56
N SER A 166 -9.36 -13.89 -22.02
CA SER A 166 -9.06 -13.62 -23.44
C SER A 166 -8.54 -14.82 -24.23
N LYS A 167 -8.00 -15.86 -23.57
CA LYS A 167 -7.37 -17.03 -24.21
C LYS A 167 -8.24 -18.26 -24.03
#